data_AF-A0AAN7FIX1-F1
#
_entry.id   AF-A0AAN7FIX1-F1
#
_cell.length_a   1.000
_cell.length_b   1.000
_cell.length_c   1.000
_cell.angle_alpha   90.00
_cell.angle_beta   90.00
_cell.angle_gamma   90.00
#
_symmetry.space_group_name_H-M   'P 1'
#
loop_
_entity.id
_entity.type
_entity.pdbx_description
1 polymer ?
#
loop_
_entity_poly.entity_id
_entity_poly.type
_entity_poly.pdbx_seq_one_letter_code
_entity_poly.pdbx_strand_id
1 'polypeptide(L)'
;MKFCTVKQYFDDENNNNVTNGIATTVIPLPNKHLKIKANNKEMEQYEQELLRNVMPQELTKLILAANYLNFKEALDFFCRTVANAIQNKSVDYVRKFFGLESDFEPGEEEKLCKEFAWSFEGVDED
;
A
#
# COMPACT_ATOMS: atom_id res chain seq x y z
N MET A 1 14.28 -17.95 14.90
CA MET A 1 13.83 -16.73 14.18
C MET A 1 14.44 -15.55 14.89
N LYS A 2 15.29 -14.75 14.22
CA LYS A 2 15.72 -13.45 14.74
C LYS A 2 14.87 -12.40 14.03
N PHE A 3 14.02 -11.73 14.80
CA PHE A 3 13.32 -10.53 14.35
C PHE A 3 14.24 -9.35 14.65
N CYS A 4 14.66 -8.59 13.64
CA CYS A 4 15.25 -7.29 13.88
C CYS A 4 14.09 -6.31 14.05
N THR A 5 13.92 -5.80 15.26
CA THR A 5 12.92 -4.79 15.55
C THR A 5 13.50 -3.44 15.12
N VAL A 6 12.72 -2.65 14.36
CA VAL A 6 13.07 -1.27 13.96
C VAL A 6 13.23 -0.33 15.17
N LYS A 7 12.98 -0.83 16.39
CA LYS A 7 13.10 -0.11 17.66
C LYS A 7 14.48 0.51 17.89
N GLN A 8 15.57 -0.17 17.52
CA GLN A 8 16.91 0.38 17.71
C GLN A 8 17.20 1.62 16.84
N TYR A 9 16.38 1.91 15.83
CA TYR A 9 16.59 3.07 14.95
C TYR A 9 15.73 4.28 15.35
N PHE A 10 14.67 4.08 16.13
CA PHE A 10 13.74 5.14 16.53
C PHE A 10 13.99 5.68 17.95
N ASP A 11 14.82 5.01 18.76
CA ASP A 11 15.13 5.47 20.12
C ASP A 11 16.13 6.66 20.14
N ASP A 12 16.80 6.97 19.02
CA ASP A 12 17.87 7.98 18.96
C ASP A 12 17.46 9.35 18.38
N GLU A 13 16.29 9.49 17.74
CA GLU A 13 15.85 10.78 17.20
C GLU A 13 14.43 11.16 17.66
N ASN A 14 14.39 12.19 18.50
CA ASN A 14 13.23 12.96 18.92
C ASN A 14 12.59 13.70 17.73
N ASN A 15 12.08 12.97 16.74
CA ASN A 15 11.41 13.50 15.56
C ASN A 15 9.92 13.16 15.59
N ASN A 16 9.13 14.12 16.04
CA ASN A 16 7.68 14.02 16.25
C ASN A 16 6.85 13.95 14.95
N ASN A 17 7.45 13.62 13.80
CA ASN A 17 6.75 13.60 12.50
C ASN A 17 6.17 12.22 12.12
N VAL A 18 6.51 11.17 12.88
CA VAL A 18 5.99 9.81 12.71
C VAL A 18 5.39 9.41 14.05
N THR A 19 4.13 9.75 14.27
CA THR A 19 3.35 9.44 15.48
C THR A 19 3.68 8.05 16.02
N ASN A 20 4.06 7.97 17.31
CA ASN A 20 4.40 6.78 18.12
C ASN A 20 3.50 5.53 17.96
N GLY A 21 2.36 5.61 17.27
CA GLY A 21 1.49 4.48 16.94
C GLY A 21 2.08 3.51 15.91
N ILE A 22 2.88 3.99 14.95
CA ILE A 22 3.48 3.14 13.90
C ILE A 22 4.82 2.51 14.33
N ALA A 23 5.48 3.06 15.35
CA ALA A 23 6.74 2.53 15.88
C ALA A 23 6.60 1.16 16.59
N THR A 24 5.37 0.79 17.00
CA THR A 24 5.09 -0.51 17.64
C THR A 24 4.64 -1.57 16.64
N THR A 25 4.21 -1.19 15.43
CA THR A 25 3.89 -2.15 14.39
C THR A 25 5.18 -2.73 13.87
N VAL A 26 5.63 -3.80 14.53
CA VAL A 26 6.57 -4.77 13.97
C VAL A 26 5.93 -5.22 12.67
N ILE A 27 6.25 -4.59 11.55
CA ILE A 27 5.88 -5.13 10.25
C ILE A 27 6.79 -6.34 10.12
N PRO A 28 6.28 -7.58 10.28
CA PRO A 28 7.10 -8.75 10.18
C PRO A 28 7.31 -8.95 8.68
N LEU A 29 8.18 -8.14 8.08
CA LEU A 29 8.67 -8.44 6.75
C LEU A 29 9.35 -9.80 6.86
N PRO A 30 8.92 -10.80 6.08
CA PRO A 30 9.57 -12.09 6.11
C PRO A 30 11.06 -11.86 5.82
N ASN A 31 11.95 -12.29 6.72
CA ASN A 31 13.40 -12.40 6.49
C ASN A 31 13.65 -13.46 5.39
N LYS A 32 13.14 -13.23 4.18
CA LYS A 32 13.05 -14.16 3.06
C LYS A 32 13.70 -13.58 1.80
N HIS A 33 14.73 -12.73 1.93
CA HIS A 33 15.58 -12.26 0.81
C HIS A 33 16.07 -13.40 -0.13
N LEU A 34 16.02 -14.67 0.30
CA LEU A 34 16.42 -15.83 -0.50
C LEU A 34 15.28 -16.79 -0.92
N LYS A 35 14.05 -16.64 -0.41
CA LYS A 35 12.91 -17.53 -0.72
C LYS A 35 11.75 -16.86 -1.45
N ILE A 36 11.80 -15.55 -1.67
CA ILE A 36 10.74 -14.77 -2.33
C ILE A 36 10.51 -15.20 -3.79
N LYS A 37 11.48 -15.83 -4.45
CA LYS A 37 11.30 -16.35 -5.82
C LYS A 37 10.53 -17.67 -5.93
N ALA A 38 10.20 -18.35 -4.82
CA ALA A 38 9.79 -19.75 -4.86
C ALA A 38 8.30 -20.05 -4.56
N ASN A 39 7.53 -19.12 -3.96
CA ASN A 39 6.12 -19.40 -3.61
C ASN A 39 5.23 -18.15 -3.71
N ASN A 40 4.74 -17.82 -4.92
CA ASN A 40 3.83 -16.68 -5.15
C ASN A 40 2.57 -16.73 -4.28
N LYS A 41 2.03 -17.93 -4.02
CA LYS A 41 0.80 -18.11 -3.25
C LYS A 41 0.90 -17.66 -1.78
N GLU A 42 2.03 -17.89 -1.14
CA GLU A 42 2.26 -17.41 0.25
C GLU A 42 2.36 -15.88 0.29
N MET A 43 2.90 -15.27 -0.77
CA MET A 43 3.02 -13.83 -0.88
C MET A 43 1.65 -13.20 -1.10
N GLU A 44 0.84 -13.73 -2.01
CA GLU A 44 -0.54 -13.27 -2.24
C GLU A 44 -1.39 -13.35 -0.96
N GLN A 45 -1.27 -14.43 -0.20
CA GLN A 45 -1.96 -14.56 1.10
C GLN A 45 -1.53 -13.48 2.09
N TYR A 46 -0.24 -13.18 2.15
CA TYR A 46 0.27 -12.13 3.02
C TYR A 46 -0.14 -10.72 2.55
N GLU A 47 -0.18 -10.48 1.24
CA GLU A 47 -0.71 -9.24 0.65
C GLU A 47 -2.18 -9.03 1.05
N GLN A 48 -3.01 -10.08 0.99
CA GLN A 48 -4.41 -10.06 1.44
C GLN A 48 -4.55 -9.82 2.94
N GLU A 49 -3.72 -10.48 3.76
CA GLU A 49 -3.70 -10.25 5.20
C GLU A 49 -3.30 -8.82 5.55
N LEU A 50 -2.33 -8.25 4.82
CA LEU A 50 -1.88 -6.88 5.01
C LEU A 50 -3.02 -5.90 4.70
N LEU A 51 -3.68 -6.06 3.55
CA LEU A 51 -4.82 -5.22 3.16
C LEU A 51 -6.01 -5.34 4.11
N ARG A 52 -6.19 -6.50 4.77
CA ARG A 52 -7.26 -6.70 5.75
C ARG A 52 -6.94 -6.06 7.11
N ASN A 53 -5.68 -6.09 7.52
CA ASN A 53 -5.26 -5.68 8.86
C ASN A 53 -4.76 -4.23 8.92
N VAL A 54 -4.37 -3.65 7.79
CA VAL A 54 -3.75 -2.32 7.70
C VAL A 54 -4.61 -1.43 6.82
N MET A 55 -4.98 -0.26 7.34
CA MET A 55 -5.74 0.72 6.56
C MET A 55 -4.89 1.28 5.41
N PRO A 56 -5.48 1.68 4.27
CA PRO A 56 -4.72 2.25 3.15
C PRO A 56 -3.87 3.49 3.51
N GLN A 57 -4.33 4.29 4.46
CA GLN A 57 -3.58 5.43 5.01
C GLN A 57 -2.35 5.02 5.84
N GLU A 58 -2.38 3.85 6.47
CA GLU A 58 -1.23 3.31 7.19
C GLU A 58 -0.24 2.69 6.22
N LEU A 59 -0.73 1.96 5.21
CA LEU A 59 0.10 1.36 4.17
C LEU A 59 0.94 2.39 3.41
N THR A 60 0.37 3.55 3.10
CA THR A 60 1.11 4.68 2.50
C THR A 60 2.20 5.23 3.41
N LYS A 61 1.98 5.29 4.73
CA LYS A 61 3.03 5.64 5.70
C LYS A 61 4.15 4.60 5.73
N LEU A 62 3.81 3.31 5.58
CA LEU A 62 4.81 2.23 5.50
C LEU A 62 5.67 2.33 4.24
N ILE A 63 5.07 2.67 3.11
CA ILE A 63 5.78 2.96 1.84
C ILE A 63 6.75 4.13 2.04
N LEU A 64 6.30 5.22 2.66
CA LEU A 64 7.15 6.38 2.91
C LEU A 64 8.31 6.06 3.85
N ALA A 65 8.05 5.27 4.91
CA ALA A 65 9.10 4.81 5.83
C ALA A 65 10.12 3.90 5.13
N ALA A 66 9.66 2.97 4.28
CA ALA A 66 10.54 2.11 3.49
C ALA A 66 11.41 2.92 2.52
N ASN A 67 10.84 3.94 1.87
CA ASN A 67 11.58 4.86 1.00
C ASN A 67 12.63 5.67 1.79
N TYR A 68 12.25 6.21 2.95
CA TYR A 68 13.15 6.98 3.81
C TYR A 68 14.33 6.13 4.30
N LEU A 69 14.08 4.88 4.70
CA LEU A 69 15.11 3.94 5.15
C LEU A 69 15.90 3.29 3.98
N ASN A 70 15.62 3.70 2.73
CA ASN A 70 16.19 3.13 1.51
C ASN A 70 16.06 1.60 1.42
N PHE A 71 14.97 1.05 1.95
CA PHE A 71 14.71 -0.38 1.95
C PHE A 71 13.93 -0.79 0.69
N LYS A 72 14.66 -0.90 -0.42
CA LYS A 72 14.09 -1.14 -1.75
C LYS A 72 13.12 -2.34 -1.82
N GLU A 73 13.45 -3.46 -1.20
CA GLU A 73 12.61 -4.65 -1.29
C GLU A 73 11.27 -4.50 -0.56
N ALA A 74 11.26 -3.81 0.59
CA ALA A 74 10.03 -3.48 1.29
C ALA A 74 9.19 -2.47 0.50
N LEU A 75 9.86 -1.48 -0.10
CA LEU A 75 9.22 -0.50 -0.97
C LEU A 75 8.52 -1.19 -2.16
N ASP A 76 9.26 -2.05 -2.89
CA ASP A 76 8.73 -2.80 -4.03
C ASP A 76 7.55 -3.70 -3.60
N PHE A 77 7.64 -4.35 -2.44
CA PHE A 77 6.56 -5.20 -1.90
C PHE A 77 5.28 -4.41 -1.58
N PHE A 78 5.39 -3.29 -0.86
CA PHE A 78 4.21 -2.49 -0.52
C PHE A 78 3.61 -1.82 -1.76
N CYS A 79 4.44 -1.30 -2.67
CA CYS A 79 3.98 -0.74 -3.94
C CYS A 79 3.23 -1.79 -4.78
N ARG A 80 3.75 -3.02 -4.86
CA ARG A 80 3.07 -4.13 -5.54
C ARG A 80 1.73 -4.47 -4.89
N THR A 81 1.69 -4.51 -3.56
CA THR A 81 0.45 -4.80 -2.81
C THR A 81 -0.64 -3.78 -3.11
N VAL A 82 -0.28 -2.48 -3.10
CA VAL A 82 -1.21 -1.40 -3.46
C VAL A 82 -1.64 -1.51 -4.92
N ALA A 83 -0.70 -1.75 -5.84
CA ALA A 83 -0.99 -1.90 -7.26
C ALA A 83 -1.98 -3.06 -7.52
N ASN A 84 -1.77 -4.21 -6.89
CA ASN A 84 -2.66 -5.37 -6.97
C ASN A 84 -4.05 -5.05 -6.40
N ALA A 85 -4.14 -4.24 -5.34
CA ALA A 85 -5.42 -3.89 -4.71
C ALA A 85 -6.30 -2.97 -5.58
N ILE A 86 -5.68 -2.09 -6.39
CA ILE A 86 -6.39 -1.14 -7.26
C ILE A 86 -6.46 -1.61 -8.72
N GLN A 87 -5.80 -2.71 -9.07
CA GLN A 87 -5.80 -3.26 -10.41
C GLN A 87 -7.22 -3.65 -10.82
N ASN A 88 -7.64 -3.21 -12.01
CA ASN A 88 -8.97 -3.47 -12.59
C ASN A 88 -10.15 -3.02 -11.73
N LYS A 89 -9.93 -2.11 -10.76
CA LYS A 89 -11.00 -1.55 -9.94
C LYS A 89 -11.53 -0.24 -10.52
N SER A 90 -12.79 0.09 -10.19
CA SER A 90 -13.40 1.33 -10.65
C SER A 90 -12.75 2.56 -10.01
N VAL A 91 -12.88 3.72 -10.66
CA VAL A 91 -12.41 5.01 -10.12
C VAL A 91 -13.04 5.28 -8.75
N ASP A 92 -14.32 4.93 -8.59
CA ASP A 92 -15.04 5.12 -7.33
C ASP A 92 -14.53 4.21 -6.22
N TYR A 93 -14.15 2.97 -6.53
CA TYR A 93 -13.50 2.09 -5.56
C TYR A 93 -12.16 2.65 -5.12
N VAL A 94 -11.32 3.10 -6.06
CA VAL A 94 -10.01 3.68 -5.75
C VAL A 94 -10.14 4.92 -4.88
N ARG A 95 -11.11 5.80 -5.17
CA ARG A 95 -11.43 6.96 -4.32
C ARG A 95 -11.79 6.53 -2.90
N LYS A 96 -12.72 5.57 -2.74
CA LYS A 96 -13.11 5.04 -1.43
C LYS A 96 -11.96 4.37 -0.69
N PHE A 97 -11.13 3.61 -1.42
CA PHE A 97 -9.97 2.91 -0.87
C PHE A 97 -8.99 3.90 -0.23
N PHE A 98 -8.69 5.02 -0.90
CA PHE A 98 -7.82 6.06 -0.33
C PHE A 98 -8.55 7.06 0.57
N GLY A 99 -9.88 6.99 0.68
CA GLY A 99 -10.70 7.94 1.43
C GLY A 99 -10.71 9.34 0.81
N LEU A 100 -10.70 9.41 -0.53
CA LEU A 100 -10.71 10.63 -1.32
C LEU A 100 -12.13 10.99 -1.77
N GLU A 101 -12.46 12.27 -1.70
CA GLU A 101 -13.69 12.83 -2.30
C GLU A 101 -13.42 13.25 -3.75
N SER A 102 -14.43 13.16 -4.63
CA SER A 102 -14.32 13.66 -6.00
C SER A 102 -14.27 15.18 -5.99
N ASP A 103 -13.23 15.75 -6.60
CA ASP A 103 -13.03 17.19 -6.78
C ASP A 103 -13.50 17.71 -8.15
N PHE A 104 -14.01 16.82 -9.00
CA PHE A 104 -14.53 17.18 -10.33
C PHE A 104 -15.91 17.81 -10.25
N GLU A 105 -16.16 18.79 -11.12
CA GLU A 105 -17.54 19.23 -11.36
C GLU A 105 -18.33 18.12 -12.08
N PRO A 106 -19.65 17.96 -11.82
CA PRO A 106 -20.46 16.89 -12.41
C PRO A 106 -20.42 16.83 -13.94
N GLY A 107 -20.21 17.96 -14.62
CA GLY A 107 -20.10 18.02 -16.08
C GLY A 107 -18.69 17.77 -16.63
N GLU A 108 -17.66 17.83 -15.80
CA GLU A 108 -16.27 17.53 -16.18
C GLU A 108 -16.00 16.03 -16.10
N GLU A 109 -16.50 15.37 -15.05
CA GLU A 109 -16.38 13.92 -14.88
C GLU A 109 -17.05 13.16 -16.04
N GLU A 110 -18.25 13.59 -16.49
CA GLU A 110 -18.90 12.98 -17.65
C GLU A 110 -18.11 13.14 -18.95
N LYS A 111 -17.42 14.27 -19.14
CA LYS A 111 -16.57 14.49 -20.33
C LYS A 111 -15.35 13.59 -20.26
N LEU A 112 -14.72 13.51 -19.09
CA LEU A 112 -13.57 12.64 -18.85
C LEU A 112 -13.94 11.17 -19.07
N CYS A 113 -15.11 10.72 -18.57
CA CYS A 113 -15.61 9.37 -18.80
C CYS A 113 -15.84 9.07 -20.29
N LYS A 114 -16.30 10.05 -21.07
CA LYS A 114 -16.47 9.90 -22.54
C LYS A 114 -15.14 9.88 -23.28
N GLU A 115 -14.19 10.72 -22.90
CA GLU A 115 -12.85 10.78 -23.51
C GLU A 115 -12.03 9.53 -23.19
N PHE A 116 -12.15 9.01 -21.96
CA PHE A 116 -11.42 7.85 -21.47
C PHE A 116 -12.31 6.60 -21.41
N ALA A 117 -13.31 6.48 -22.29
CA ALA A 117 -14.22 5.33 -22.31
C ALA A 117 -13.49 3.97 -22.34
N TRP A 118 -12.31 3.92 -22.98
CA TRP A 118 -11.45 2.73 -23.05
C TRP A 118 -10.91 2.25 -21.68
N SER A 119 -10.80 3.13 -20.67
CA SER A 119 -10.28 2.75 -19.35
C SER A 119 -11.33 2.09 -18.45
N PHE A 120 -12.59 2.06 -18.88
CA PHE A 120 -13.69 1.39 -18.16
C PHE A 120 -13.99 -0.01 -18.72
N GLU A 121 -13.31 -0.43 -19.79
CA GLU A 121 -13.47 -1.75 -20.38
C GLU A 121 -12.67 -2.79 -19.57
N GLY A 122 -13.35 -3.83 -19.05
CA GLY A 122 -12.71 -4.90 -18.26
C GLY A 122 -12.45 -4.55 -16.79
N VAL A 123 -13.14 -3.55 -16.25
CA VAL A 123 -13.19 -3.26 -14.82
C VAL A 123 -14.04 -4.32 -14.11
N ASP A 124 -13.53 -4.87 -13.02
CA ASP A 124 -14.26 -5.81 -12.17
C ASP A 124 -15.39 -5.07 -11.42
N GLU A 125 -16.55 -5.72 -11.23
CA GLU A 125 -17.58 -5.17 -10.36
C GLU A 125 -17.02 -4.96 -8.93
N ASP A 126 -17.34 -3.82 -8.33
CA ASP A 126 -16.74 -3.35 -7.07
C ASP A 126 -17.11 -4.20 -5.84
#